data_AF-A0A2G8S9E7-F1
#
_entry.id   AF-A0A2G8S9E7-F1
#
_cell.length_a   1.000
_cell.length_b   1.000
_cell.length_c   1.000
_cell.angle_alpha   90.00
_cell.angle_beta   90.00
_cell.angle_gamma   90.00
#
_symmetry.space_group_name_H-M   'P 1'
#
loop_
_entity.id
_entity.type
_entity.pdbx_description
1 polymer ?
#
loop_
_entity_poly.entity_id
_entity_poly.type
_entity_poly.pdbx_seq_one_letter_code
_entity_poly.pdbx_strand_id
1 'polypeptide(L)'
;MADNSENAATIAAANSMAVANYIGVAAICVVLYEYVITLGIEVDLFWGKEITGASIVFFLNRYLALAYNLVRIPAGFPPSSLTL
;
A
#
# COMPACT_ATOMS: atom_id res chain seq x y z
N MET A 1 -19.71 21.28 -29.65
CA MET A 1 -18.25 21.11 -29.52
C MET A 1 -17.78 21.22 -28.07
N ALA A 2 -18.32 22.13 -27.24
CA ALA A 2 -17.97 22.26 -25.81
C ALA A 2 -18.34 21.04 -24.91
N ASP A 3 -19.47 20.38 -25.20
CA ASP A 3 -19.95 19.21 -24.45
C ASP A 3 -19.00 17.98 -24.56
N ASN A 4 -18.46 17.71 -25.75
CA ASN A 4 -17.56 16.56 -25.95
C ASN A 4 -16.18 16.77 -25.31
N SER A 5 -15.69 18.02 -25.23
CA SER A 5 -14.43 18.33 -24.54
C SER A 5 -14.53 18.22 -23.02
N GLU A 6 -15.69 18.55 -22.46
CA GLU A 6 -15.96 18.40 -21.02
C GLU A 6 -16.04 16.91 -20.64
N ASN A 7 -16.71 16.10 -21.46
CA ASN A 7 -16.77 14.64 -21.30
C ASN A 7 -15.38 13.99 -21.47
N ALA A 8 -14.58 14.45 -22.42
CA ALA A 8 -13.21 13.97 -22.59
C ALA A 8 -12.32 14.30 -21.38
N ALA A 9 -12.48 15.49 -20.80
CA ALA A 9 -11.73 15.93 -19.63
C ALA A 9 -12.08 15.11 -18.37
N THR A 10 -13.36 14.80 -18.16
CA THR A 10 -13.81 13.98 -17.03
C THR A 10 -13.34 12.53 -17.14
N ILE A 11 -13.37 11.93 -18.34
CA ILE A 11 -12.84 10.58 -18.59
C ILE A 11 -11.32 10.54 -18.35
N ALA A 12 -10.59 11.56 -18.81
CA ALA A 12 -9.14 11.63 -18.58
C ALA A 12 -8.79 11.73 -17.08
N ALA A 13 -9.56 12.50 -16.31
CA ALA A 13 -9.39 12.60 -14.86
C ALA A 13 -9.74 11.28 -14.13
N ALA A 14 -10.76 10.56 -14.58
CA ALA A 14 -11.09 9.25 -14.03
C ALA A 14 -9.99 8.22 -14.29
N ASN A 15 -9.46 8.19 -15.52
CA ASN A 15 -8.36 7.29 -15.90
C ASN A 15 -7.09 7.57 -15.11
N SER A 16 -6.71 8.85 -14.92
CA SER A 16 -5.51 9.20 -14.15
C SER A 16 -5.63 8.78 -12.69
N MET A 17 -6.82 8.90 -12.10
CA MET A 17 -7.10 8.44 -10.74
C MET A 17 -7.05 6.90 -10.63
N ALA A 18 -7.61 6.17 -11.60
CA ALA A 18 -7.53 4.72 -11.65
C ALA A 18 -6.07 4.23 -11.77
N VAL A 19 -5.28 4.85 -12.64
CA VAL A 19 -3.84 4.54 -12.81
C VAL A 19 -3.07 4.79 -11.51
N ALA A 20 -3.32 5.92 -10.84
CA ALA A 20 -2.68 6.22 -9.56
C ALA A 20 -3.01 5.16 -8.49
N ASN A 21 -4.25 4.70 -8.45
CA ASN A 21 -4.68 3.63 -7.54
C ASN A 21 -3.96 2.31 -7.85
N TYR A 22 -3.91 1.88 -9.11
CA TYR A 22 -3.22 0.64 -9.49
C TYR A 22 -1.73 0.68 -9.13
N ILE A 23 -1.05 1.79 -9.42
CA ILE A 23 0.36 1.97 -9.06
C ILE A 23 0.53 1.94 -7.53
N GLY A 24 -0.38 2.60 -6.79
CA GLY A 24 -0.37 2.59 -5.33
C GLY A 24 -0.49 1.18 -4.74
N VAL A 25 -1.44 0.38 -5.23
CA VAL A 25 -1.63 -1.02 -4.78
C VAL A 25 -0.43 -1.88 -5.17
N ALA A 26 0.08 -1.76 -6.40
CA ALA A 26 1.26 -2.49 -6.85
C ALA A 26 2.50 -2.20 -5.98
N ALA A 27 2.73 -0.93 -5.64
CA ALA A 27 3.81 -0.54 -4.74
C ALA A 27 3.67 -1.17 -3.36
N ILE A 28 2.44 -1.20 -2.81
CA ILE A 28 2.18 -1.84 -1.50
C ILE A 28 2.38 -3.36 -1.58
N CYS A 29 1.99 -4.01 -2.67
CA CYS A 29 2.24 -5.44 -2.87
C CYS A 29 3.73 -5.78 -2.91
N VAL A 30 4.55 -4.99 -3.62
CA VAL A 30 6.01 -5.19 -3.66
C VAL A 30 6.61 -5.02 -2.26
N VAL A 31 6.19 -3.97 -1.56
CA VAL A 31 6.62 -3.70 -0.18
C VAL A 31 6.23 -4.85 0.76
N LEU A 32 4.99 -5.35 0.68
CA LEU A 32 4.52 -6.52 1.44
C LEU A 32 5.32 -7.78 1.13
N TYR A 33 5.65 -8.02 -0.14
CA TYR A 33 6.44 -9.18 -0.54
C TYR A 33 7.84 -9.17 0.10
N GLU A 34 8.55 -8.04 0.00
CA GLU A 34 9.85 -7.85 0.67
C GLU A 34 9.74 -8.06 2.18
N TYR A 35 8.64 -7.64 2.80
CA TYR A 35 8.41 -7.89 4.22
C TYR A 35 8.22 -9.36 4.56
N VAL A 36 7.47 -10.12 3.77
CA VAL A 36 7.21 -11.54 4.04
C VAL A 36 8.51 -12.37 3.94
N ILE A 37 9.37 -12.07 2.97
CA ILE A 37 10.62 -12.84 2.78
C ILE A 37 11.63 -12.57 3.90
N THR A 38 11.72 -11.35 4.43
CA THR A 38 12.65 -11.02 5.52
C THR A 38 12.11 -11.43 6.89
N LEU A 39 10.78 -11.56 7.04
CA LEU A 39 10.14 -11.94 8.29
C LEU A 39 10.64 -13.31 8.79
N GLY A 40 10.92 -14.25 7.87
CA GLY A 40 11.51 -15.54 8.23
C GLY A 40 12.88 -15.40 8.92
N ILE A 41 13.72 -14.50 8.41
CA ILE A 41 15.05 -14.23 8.99
C ILE A 41 14.91 -13.47 10.32
N GLU A 42 13.96 -12.53 10.39
CA GLU A 42 13.68 -11.76 11.61
C GLU A 42 13.18 -12.67 12.74
N VAL A 43 12.24 -13.56 12.47
CA VAL A 43 11.74 -14.50 13.48
C VAL A 43 12.85 -15.45 13.91
N ASP A 44 13.65 -15.99 12.98
CA ASP A 44 14.74 -16.92 13.32
C ASP A 44 15.85 -16.25 14.17
N LEU A 45 16.21 -14.99 13.87
CA LEU A 45 17.19 -14.23 14.66
C LEU A 45 16.65 -13.69 15.99
N PHE A 46 15.38 -13.28 16.06
CA PHE A 46 14.83 -12.57 17.22
C PHE A 46 13.97 -13.44 18.14
N TRP A 47 13.28 -14.48 17.65
CA TRP A 47 12.51 -15.38 18.54
C TRP A 47 13.39 -16.43 19.22
N GLY A 48 14.61 -16.67 18.74
CA GLY A 48 15.59 -17.57 19.36
C GLY A 48 16.62 -16.89 20.29
N LYS A 49 16.65 -15.55 20.38
CA LYS A 49 17.65 -14.77 21.14
C LYS A 49 17.02 -13.61 21.91
N GLU A 50 17.78 -12.99 22.81
CA GLU A 50 17.32 -11.86 23.63
C GLU A 50 16.87 -10.68 22.76
N ILE A 51 15.58 -10.37 22.81
CA ILE A 51 15.00 -9.20 22.13
C ILE A 51 15.58 -7.94 22.80
N THR A 52 16.45 -7.23 22.09
CA THR A 52 16.98 -5.95 22.55
C THR A 52 16.00 -4.81 22.29
N GLY A 53 16.06 -3.73 23.07
CA GLY A 53 15.20 -2.55 22.86
C GLY A 53 15.33 -1.91 21.47
N ALA A 54 16.52 -1.97 20.85
CA ALA A 54 16.73 -1.52 19.47
C ALA A 54 15.94 -2.35 18.45
N SER A 55 15.77 -3.66 18.72
CA SER A 55 14.98 -4.57 17.88
C SER A 55 13.51 -4.20 17.94
N ILE A 56 12.98 -3.88 19.12
CA ILE A 56 11.58 -3.44 19.30
C ILE A 56 11.31 -2.13 18.57
N VAL A 57 12.23 -1.16 18.63
CA VAL A 57 12.11 0.10 17.88
C VAL A 57 12.13 -0.16 16.38
N PHE A 58 12.96 -1.08 15.91
CA PHE A 58 12.98 -1.52 14.52
C PHE A 58 11.66 -2.17 14.10
N PHE A 59 11.11 -3.08 14.92
CA PHE A 59 9.79 -3.68 14.71
C PHE A 59 8.67 -2.62 14.70
N LEU A 60 8.62 -1.72 15.68
CA LEU A 60 7.60 -0.68 15.71
C LEU A 60 7.65 0.22 14.48
N ASN A 61 8.84 0.69 14.10
CA ASN A 61 9.00 1.53 12.92
C ASN A 61 8.54 0.80 11.64
N ARG A 62 8.89 -0.47 11.53
CA ARG A 62 8.59 -1.32 10.38
C ARG A 62 7.11 -1.68 10.24
N TYR A 63 6.49 -2.12 11.33
CA TYR A 63 5.11 -2.63 11.30
C TYR A 63 4.08 -1.50 11.39
N LEU A 64 4.42 -0.35 12.01
CA LEU A 64 3.56 0.84 11.95
C LEU A 64 3.52 1.44 10.54
N ALA A 65 4.64 1.49 9.83
CA ALA A 65 4.67 1.91 8.43
C ALA A 65 3.83 0.97 7.55
N LEU A 66 3.88 -0.33 7.80
CA LEU A 66 3.04 -1.31 7.12
C LEU A 66 1.55 -1.09 7.40
N ALA A 67 1.18 -0.95 8.68
CA ALA A 67 -0.20 -0.72 9.11
C ALA A 67 -0.76 0.57 8.50
N TYR A 68 0.05 1.64 8.47
CA TYR A 68 -0.32 2.89 7.81
C TYR A 68 -0.61 2.71 6.32
N ASN A 69 0.24 1.97 5.59
CA ASN A 69 0.02 1.70 4.17
C ASN A 69 -1.20 0.80 3.93
N LEU A 70 -1.45 -0.19 4.79
CA LEU A 70 -2.63 -1.07 4.70
C LEU A 70 -3.95 -0.31 4.93
N VAL A 71 -4.00 0.60 5.90
CA VAL A 71 -5.17 1.45 6.15
C VAL A 71 -5.45 2.40 4.98
N ARG A 72 -4.42 2.75 4.19
CA ARG A 72 -4.56 3.64 3.03
C ARG A 72 -5.20 2.95 1.81
N ILE A 73 -5.12 1.62 1.69
CA ILE A 73 -5.68 0.89 0.55
C ILE A 73 -7.22 1.06 0.45
N PRO A 74 -8.00 0.82 1.52
CA PRO A 74 -9.45 1.04 1.49
C PRO A 74 -9.87 2.45 1.11
N ALA A 75 -9.05 3.46 1.41
CA ALA A 75 -9.35 4.87 1.13
C ALA A 75 -9.10 5.25 -0.34
N GLY A 76 -8.16 4.60 -1.02
CA GLY A 76 -7.94 4.77 -2.46
C GLY A 76 -8.97 4.03 -3.32
N PHE A 77 -9.63 3.02 -2.74
CA PHE A 77 -10.57 2.15 -3.44
C PHE A 77 -11.94 2.14 -2.74
N PRO A 78 -12.75 3.21 -2.90
CA PRO A 78 -14.11 3.22 -2.38
C PRO A 78 -14.91 2.08 -3.02
N PRO A 79 -15.81 1.40 -2.29
CA PRO A 79 -16.56 0.24 -2.81
C PRO A 79 -17.38 0.53 -4.08
N SER A 80 -17.63 1.80 -4.41
CA SER A 80 -18.24 2.25 -5.68
C SER A 80 -17.36 2.05 -6.92
N SER A 81 -16.08 1.72 -6.77
CA SER A 81 -15.16 1.42 -7.87
C SER A 81 -15.21 -0.04 -8.34
N LEU A 82 -15.92 -0.92 -7.61
CA LEU A 82 -16.20 -2.31 -8.01
C LEU A 82 -17.50 -2.46 -8.81
N THR A 83 -18.30 -1.40 -8.90
CA THR A 83 -19.63 -1.40 -9.53
C THR A 83 -19.63 -0.86 -10.97
N LEU A 84 -18.46 -0.79 -11.62
CA LEU A 84 -18.29 -0.40 -13.02
C LEU A 84 -17.66 -1.53 -13.84
#